data_AF-A0A7W3VPK0-F1
#
_entry.id   AF-A0A7W3VPK0-F1
#
_cell.length_a   1.000
_cell.length_b   1.000
_cell.length_c   1.000
_cell.angle_alpha   90.00
_cell.angle_beta   90.00
_cell.angle_gamma   90.00
#
_symmetry.space_group_name_H-M   'P 1'
#
loop_
_entity.id
_entity.type
_entity.pdbx_description
1 polymer ?
#
loop_
_entity_poly.entity_id
_entity_poly.type
_entity_poly.pdbx_seq_one_letter_code
_entity_poly.pdbx_strand_id
1 'polypeptide(L)'
;MLIFNPSGLLVPDHIIVSTIQEFEQEFVSNISTVKRRALFHSFVKYNEDFKKVCKLKELHQWMDGSYVPKKENPGDFDLVTFLDVDISLDLGI
;
A
#
# COMPACT_ATOMS: atom_id res chain seq x y z
N MET A 1 7.92 10.00 -7.25
CA MET A 1 8.98 8.98 -7.15
C MET A 1 9.36 8.85 -5.69
N LEU A 2 9.33 7.65 -5.11
CA LEU A 2 9.71 7.45 -3.70
C LEU A 2 11.24 7.42 -3.59
N ILE A 3 11.79 8.15 -2.63
CA ILE A 3 13.24 8.23 -2.42
C ILE A 3 13.56 7.57 -1.08
N PHE A 4 14.62 6.77 -1.05
CA PHE A 4 15.08 6.07 0.16
C PHE A 4 16.52 6.45 0.49
N ASN A 5 16.81 6.64 1.77
CA ASN A 5 18.18 6.85 2.24
C ASN A 5 18.99 5.54 2.21
N PRO A 6 20.32 5.56 2.50
CA PRO A 6 21.14 4.36 2.54
C PRO A 6 20.61 3.28 3.48
N SER A 7 20.02 3.68 4.62
CA SER A 7 19.37 2.78 5.59
C SER A 7 18.04 2.18 5.13
N GLY A 8 17.55 2.60 3.95
CA GLY A 8 16.29 2.10 3.38
C GLY A 8 15.05 2.84 3.88
N LEU A 9 15.16 3.94 4.61
CA LEU A 9 13.99 4.70 5.06
C LEU A 9 13.53 5.70 3.99
N LEU A 10 12.22 5.92 3.90
CA LEU A 10 11.64 6.93 3.02
C LEU A 10 12.18 8.33 3.37
N VAL A 11 12.41 9.14 2.33
CA VAL A 11 12.82 10.54 2.45
C VAL A 11 11.91 11.37 1.56
N PRO A 12 11.30 12.43 2.10
CA PRO A 12 11.40 12.92 3.48
C PRO A 12 10.66 12.04 4.50
N ASP A 13 10.91 12.25 5.80
CA ASP A 13 10.35 11.47 6.93
C ASP A 13 8.93 11.92 7.35
N HIS A 14 8.19 12.55 6.43
CA HIS A 14 6.78 12.90 6.59
C HIS A 14 5.91 12.13 5.58
N ILE A 15 4.59 12.35 5.63
CA ILE A 15 3.64 11.69 4.74
C ILE A 15 3.99 12.01 3.28
N ILE A 16 4.30 10.97 2.52
CA ILE A 16 4.53 11.06 1.07
C ILE A 16 3.29 10.55 0.37
N VAL A 17 2.67 11.40 -0.45
CA VAL A 17 1.59 10.98 -1.35
C VAL A 17 2.20 10.22 -2.52
N SER A 18 1.68 9.02 -2.80
CA SER A 18 2.16 8.15 -3.87
C SER A 18 1.01 7.64 -4.70
N THR A 19 1.23 7.50 -6.00
CA THR A 19 0.37 6.74 -6.90
C THR A 19 0.64 5.24 -6.78
N ILE A 20 -0.31 4.42 -7.26
CA ILE A 20 -0.13 2.97 -7.31
C ILE A 20 0.99 2.57 -8.27
N GLN A 21 1.22 3.34 -9.35
CA GLN A 21 2.29 3.10 -10.31
C GLN A 21 3.67 3.40 -9.71
N GLU A 22 3.80 4.50 -8.96
CA GLU A 22 5.04 4.79 -8.24
C GLU A 22 5.36 3.72 -7.21
N PHE A 23 4.33 3.25 -6.49
CA PHE A 23 4.48 2.18 -5.54
C PHE A 23 4.86 0.85 -6.21
N GLU A 24 4.24 0.49 -7.35
CA GLU A 24 4.60 -0.68 -8.14
C GLU A 24 6.06 -0.64 -8.58
N GLN A 25 6.50 0.50 -9.12
CA GLN A 25 7.86 0.66 -9.60
C GLN A 25 8.88 0.42 -8.48
N GLU A 26 8.65 1.00 -7.32
CA GLU A 26 9.57 0.91 -6.18
C GLU A 26 9.49 -0.45 -5.47
N PHE A 27 8.29 -1.00 -5.35
CA PHE A 27 8.05 -2.25 -4.67
C PHE A 27 8.42 -3.46 -5.54
N VAL A 28 7.96 -3.49 -6.79
CA VAL A 28 8.06 -4.65 -7.70
C VAL A 28 9.23 -4.51 -8.66
N SER A 29 9.33 -3.40 -9.38
CA SER A 29 10.31 -3.28 -10.48
C SER A 29 11.73 -3.21 -9.94
N ASN A 30 11.97 -2.39 -8.90
CA ASN A 30 13.32 -2.19 -8.36
C ASN A 30 13.86 -3.42 -7.61
N ILE A 31 12.99 -4.28 -7.06
CA ILE A 31 13.37 -5.51 -6.36
C ILE A 31 12.40 -6.62 -6.79
N SER A 32 12.68 -7.21 -7.95
CA SER A 32 11.75 -8.11 -8.63
C SER A 32 11.82 -9.54 -8.11
N THR A 33 11.02 -9.86 -7.10
CA THR A 33 10.83 -11.24 -6.61
C THR A 33 9.41 -11.75 -6.87
N VAL A 34 9.26 -13.08 -6.93
CA VAL A 34 7.94 -13.72 -7.07
C VAL A 34 7.02 -13.28 -5.92
N LYS A 35 7.55 -13.23 -4.70
CA LYS A 35 6.80 -12.83 -3.51
C LYS A 35 6.32 -11.39 -3.59
N ARG A 36 7.17 -10.46 -4.04
CA ARG A 36 6.80 -9.05 -4.17
C ARG A 36 5.74 -8.84 -5.25
N ARG A 37 5.87 -9.49 -6.41
CA ARG A 37 4.80 -9.48 -7.43
C ARG A 37 3.46 -10.00 -6.88
N ALA A 38 3.49 -11.11 -6.15
CA ALA A 38 2.29 -11.69 -5.57
C ALA A 38 1.65 -10.78 -4.51
N LEU A 39 2.44 -10.20 -3.60
CA LEU A 39 1.94 -9.25 -2.60
C LEU A 39 1.33 -8.01 -3.24
N PHE A 40 2.00 -7.42 -4.23
CA PHE A 40 1.48 -6.26 -4.95
C PHE A 40 0.18 -6.59 -5.68
N HIS A 41 0.09 -7.74 -6.35
CA HIS A 41 -1.14 -8.17 -7.00
C HIS A 41 -2.29 -8.35 -6.00
N SER A 42 -2.03 -8.98 -4.86
CA SER A 42 -3.01 -9.12 -3.77
C SER A 42 -3.44 -7.78 -3.20
N PHE A 43 -2.52 -6.82 -3.05
CA PHE A 43 -2.82 -5.46 -2.64
C PHE A 43 -3.75 -4.74 -3.64
N VAL A 44 -3.45 -4.79 -4.93
CA VAL A 44 -4.31 -4.22 -5.98
C VAL A 44 -5.70 -4.85 -5.93
N LYS A 45 -5.75 -6.18 -5.87
CA LYS A 45 -7.02 -6.92 -5.81
C LYS A 45 -7.84 -6.57 -4.57
N TYR A 46 -7.20 -6.51 -3.41
CA TYR A 46 -7.84 -6.08 -2.16
C TYR A 46 -8.50 -4.71 -2.31
N ASN A 47 -7.77 -3.73 -2.87
CA ASN A 47 -8.31 -2.38 -3.06
C ASN A 47 -9.47 -2.32 -4.05
N GLU A 48 -9.40 -3.06 -5.14
CA GLU A 48 -10.51 -3.14 -6.10
C GLU A 48 -11.76 -3.79 -5.50
N ASP A 49 -11.59 -4.86 -4.74
CA ASP A 49 -12.71 -5.54 -4.09
C ASP A 49 -13.28 -4.69 -2.95
N PHE A 50 -12.42 -4.06 -2.15
CA PHE A 50 -12.84 -3.20 -1.04
C PHE A 50 -13.61 -1.97 -1.51
N LYS A 51 -13.17 -1.34 -2.61
CA LYS A 51 -13.94 -0.27 -3.27
C LYS A 51 -15.34 -0.71 -3.67
N LYS A 52 -15.48 -1.91 -4.25
CA LYS A 52 -16.80 -2.43 -4.65
C LYS A 52 -17.70 -2.67 -3.45
N VAL A 53 -17.17 -3.27 -2.39
CA VAL A 53 -17.91 -3.53 -1.15
C VAL A 53 -18.38 -2.22 -0.52
N CYS A 54 -17.51 -1.21 -0.46
CA CYS A 54 -17.81 0.09 0.12
C CYS A 54 -18.52 1.06 -0.86
N LYS A 55 -18.77 0.65 -2.11
CA LYS A 55 -19.30 1.49 -3.21
C LYS A 55 -18.50 2.80 -3.43
N LEU A 56 -17.18 2.72 -3.23
CA LEU A 56 -16.24 3.84 -3.36
C LEU A 56 -15.61 3.88 -4.75
N LYS A 57 -15.30 5.10 -5.22
CA LYS A 57 -14.50 5.31 -6.44
C LYS A 57 -13.00 5.25 -6.16
N GLU A 58 -12.60 5.77 -5.00
CA GLU A 58 -11.21 5.91 -4.58
C GLU A 58 -11.08 5.52 -3.10
N LEU A 59 -9.86 5.13 -2.70
CA LEU A 59 -9.53 4.86 -1.30
C LEU A 59 -8.42 5.80 -0.89
N HIS A 60 -8.53 6.35 0.32
CA HIS A 60 -7.43 7.03 0.99
C HIS A 60 -6.83 6.06 1.99
N GLN A 61 -5.55 5.74 1.78
CA GLN A 61 -4.84 4.73 2.57
C GLN A 61 -3.49 5.25 3.01
N TRP A 62 -3.13 4.91 4.24
CA TRP A 62 -1.75 4.98 4.71
C TRP A 62 -1.17 3.58 4.75
N MET A 63 0.06 3.46 4.29
CA MET A 63 0.85 2.24 4.32
C MET A 63 2.08 2.52 5.17
N ASP A 64 2.33 1.65 6.14
CA ASP A 64 3.46 1.76 7.07
C ASP A 64 3.89 0.35 7.53
N GLY A 65 4.54 0.24 8.68
CA GLY A 65 4.77 -1.01 9.40
C GLY A 65 6.13 -1.62 9.13
N SER A 66 6.21 -2.94 9.32
CA SER A 66 7.48 -3.68 9.25
C SER A 66 8.02 -3.84 7.82
N TYR A 67 7.33 -3.23 6.86
CA TYR A 67 7.73 -3.10 5.47
C TYR A 67 8.94 -2.16 5.33
N VAL A 68 10.06 -2.53 5.96
CA VAL A 68 11.34 -1.84 5.81
C VAL A 68 11.72 -1.93 4.34
N PRO A 69 11.79 -0.80 3.63
CA PRO A 69 12.08 -0.80 2.21
C PRO A 69 13.43 -1.45 1.99
N LYS A 70 13.47 -2.44 1.09
CA LYS A 70 14.60 -3.27 0.62
C LYS A 70 14.67 -4.73 1.09
N LYS A 71 13.79 -5.22 1.97
CA LYS A 71 13.76 -6.68 2.24
C LYS A 71 13.34 -7.44 0.97
N GLU A 72 14.15 -8.38 0.47
CA GLU A 72 13.84 -9.15 -0.76
C GLU A 72 12.51 -9.93 -0.67
N ASN A 73 12.25 -10.48 0.51
CA ASN A 73 11.07 -11.30 0.80
C ASN A 73 10.30 -10.72 2.00
N PRO A 74 9.54 -9.63 1.80
CA PRO A 74 8.72 -9.03 2.84
C PRO A 74 7.57 -9.95 3.27
N GLY A 75 7.00 -9.71 4.45
CA GLY A 75 5.90 -10.52 4.99
C GLY A 75 4.58 -10.23 4.28
N ASP A 76 4.04 -9.05 4.57
CA ASP A 76 2.72 -8.55 4.26
C ASP A 76 2.73 -7.01 4.14
N PHE A 77 1.53 -6.42 4.06
CA PHE A 77 1.30 -4.99 4.06
C PHE A 77 0.46 -4.58 5.27
N ASP A 78 0.94 -3.59 6.01
CA ASP A 78 0.16 -2.91 7.04
C ASP A 78 -0.51 -1.67 6.41
N LEU A 79 -1.84 -1.62 6.46
CA LEU A 79 -2.65 -0.59 5.82
C LEU A 79 -3.67 -0.02 6.80
N VAL A 80 -3.81 1.31 6.78
CA VAL A 80 -4.94 2.02 7.38
C VAL A 80 -5.77 2.61 6.24
N THR A 81 -7.03 2.23 6.14
CA THR A 81 -7.97 2.83 5.17
C THR A 81 -8.89 3.79 5.89
N PHE A 82 -8.96 5.03 5.39
CA PHE A 82 -9.86 6.05 5.92
C PHE A 82 -11.22 5.93 5.23
N LEU A 83 -12.27 5.77 6.03
CA LEU A 83 -13.64 5.63 5.58
C LEU A 83 -14.53 6.68 6.25
N ASP A 84 -15.55 7.13 5.53
CA ASP A 84 -16.65 7.87 6.12
C ASP A 84 -17.42 6.97 7.10
N VAL A 85 -17.88 7.56 8.21
CA VAL A 85 -18.56 6.83 9.28
C VAL A 85 -19.78 6.05 8.78
N ASP A 86 -20.52 6.61 7.82
CA ASP A 86 -21.71 5.97 7.25
C ASP A 86 -21.37 4.64 6.57
N ILE A 87 -20.20 4.55 5.93
CA ILE A 87 -19.72 3.30 5.31
C ILE A 87 -19.42 2.27 6.39
N SER A 88 -18.80 2.68 7.51
CA SER A 88 -18.54 1.78 8.64
C SER A 88 -19.84 1.21 9.21
N LEU A 89 -20.85 2.08 9.41
CA LEU A 89 -22.16 1.69 9.92
C LEU A 89 -22.87 0.71 8.97
N ASP A 90 -22.82 0.95 7.66
CA ASP A 90 -23.39 0.05 6.64
C ASP A 90 -22.72 -1.34 6.64
N LEU A 91 -21.43 -1.40 7.00
CA LEU A 91 -20.68 -2.65 7.15
C LEU A 91 -20.88 -3.32 8.52
N GLY A 92 -21.58 -2.66 9.45
CA GLY A 92 -21.81 -3.16 10.81
C GLY A 92 -20.58 -3.09 11.70
N ILE A 93 -19.68 -2.14 11.46
CA ILE A 93 -18.42 -1.91 12.20
C ILE A 93 -18.54 -0.62 13.03
#